data_AF-A0A7J6P196-F1
#
_entry.id   AF-A0A7J6P196-F1
#
_cell.length_a   1.000
_cell.length_b   1.000
_cell.length_c   1.000
_cell.angle_alpha   90.00
_cell.angle_beta   90.00
_cell.angle_gamma   90.00
#
_symmetry.space_group_name_H-M   'P 1'
#
loop_
_entity.id
_entity.type
_entity.pdbx_description
1 polymer ?
#
loop_
_entity_poly.entity_id
_entity_poly.type
_entity_poly.pdbx_seq_one_letter_code
_entity_poly.pdbx_strand_id
1 'polypeptide(L)'
;MPPSSSSITESEGEVEEEALYLVIQRISGGRLLVDEDSDTWINLHNQPGLVNYVAFGRRKVGSRSIHTNGGKNTLTSSSSEEEEGKSSSSAATPVSPLTKDRMMKAAKSLLTCKLATASGWHADHSDAESLVTLSSTTMASLVTIPQASLVGKCIPGDKYMKYHHQLDKDRSEELYGQWVTILHHEALKLINPKKYDDKNKRGMEKYLRRAEEALIDPKEMFKTGVYQGKYSAFNEGGFPLLLADGSDIPKSQVKKLTKIFNAQERKWKAAEKEGKDSNNKGHHINEDSTEVISKNHVREERRPSATTVDSEIIVDEGDLGRLHMANGTFGGRQGWEMTSTGPFTHQLVF
;
A
#
# COMPACT_ATOMS: atom_id res chain seq x y z
N MET A 1 12.75 14.22 -63.52
CA MET A 1 12.57 13.27 -62.41
C MET A 1 12.49 14.08 -61.13
N PRO A 2 11.38 14.04 -60.38
CA PRO A 2 11.29 14.75 -59.11
C PRO A 2 12.12 14.00 -58.05
N PRO A 3 12.73 14.71 -57.08
CA PRO A 3 13.46 14.08 -55.99
C PRO A 3 12.49 13.31 -55.09
N SER A 4 12.82 12.05 -54.82
CA SER A 4 12.11 11.22 -53.84
C SER A 4 12.29 11.84 -52.45
N SER A 5 11.25 12.48 -51.93
CA SER A 5 11.20 12.93 -50.55
C SER A 5 11.13 11.71 -49.64
N SER A 6 12.27 11.29 -49.10
CA SER A 6 12.34 10.36 -47.97
C SER A 6 11.73 11.06 -46.75
N SER A 7 10.48 10.77 -46.45
CA SER A 7 9.86 11.17 -45.18
C SER A 7 10.59 10.45 -44.06
N ILE A 8 11.35 11.20 -43.25
CA ILE A 8 11.84 10.72 -41.97
C ILE A 8 10.60 10.60 -41.08
N THR A 9 10.07 9.40 -40.94
CA THR A 9 9.12 9.08 -39.88
C THR A 9 9.91 9.06 -38.58
N GLU A 10 9.89 10.18 -37.85
CA GLU A 10 10.29 10.17 -36.45
C GLU A 10 9.37 9.18 -35.74
N SER A 11 9.93 8.06 -35.27
CA SER A 11 9.21 7.10 -34.47
C SER A 11 8.82 7.80 -33.17
N GLU A 12 7.55 8.13 -33.00
CA GLU A 12 7.03 8.60 -31.72
C GLU A 12 7.40 7.55 -30.66
N GLY A 13 8.24 7.94 -29.70
CA GLY A 13 8.70 7.03 -28.65
C GLY A 13 7.51 6.51 -27.86
N GLU A 14 7.41 5.18 -27.73
CA GLU A 14 6.37 4.55 -26.91
C GLU A 14 6.50 5.02 -25.46
N VAL A 15 5.43 5.57 -24.91
CA VAL A 15 5.39 5.97 -23.50
C VAL A 15 4.85 4.81 -22.67
N GLU A 16 5.63 4.39 -21.67
CA GLU A 16 5.20 3.42 -20.67
C GLU A 16 4.65 4.12 -19.43
N GLU A 17 3.65 3.51 -18.79
CA GLU A 17 3.18 3.93 -17.47
C GLU A 17 3.13 2.76 -16.49
N GLU A 18 3.39 3.03 -15.22
CA GLU A 18 3.12 2.08 -14.14
C GLU A 18 1.59 1.87 -14.03
N ALA A 19 1.21 0.62 -13.81
CA ALA A 19 -0.16 0.16 -13.74
C ALA A 19 -0.35 -0.84 -12.59
N LEU A 20 -1.56 -0.82 -12.02
CA LEU A 20 -2.01 -1.76 -10.99
C LEU A 20 -2.87 -2.83 -11.64
N TYR A 21 -2.47 -4.09 -11.49
CA TYR A 21 -3.17 -5.27 -12.00
C TYR A 21 -3.83 -5.98 -10.84
N LEU A 22 -5.15 -6.16 -10.92
CA LEU A 22 -5.94 -6.88 -9.93
C LEU A 22 -6.61 -8.09 -10.58
N VAL A 23 -6.50 -9.23 -9.93
CA VAL A 23 -7.33 -10.41 -10.22
C VAL A 23 -8.18 -10.69 -9.00
N ILE A 24 -9.50 -10.67 -9.15
CA ILE A 24 -10.46 -10.73 -8.03
C ILE A 24 -11.30 -11.98 -8.15
N GLN A 25 -11.41 -12.73 -7.05
CA GLN A 25 -12.23 -13.93 -6.95
C GLN A 25 -13.13 -13.87 -5.71
N ARG A 26 -14.32 -14.45 -5.83
CA ARG A 26 -15.27 -14.61 -4.72
C ARG A 26 -14.83 -15.75 -3.83
N ILE A 27 -14.98 -15.57 -2.53
CA ILE A 27 -14.69 -16.60 -1.53
C ILE A 27 -15.86 -16.70 -0.55
N SER A 28 -16.15 -17.91 -0.05
CA SER A 28 -16.97 -18.12 1.17
C SER A 28 -16.12 -18.27 2.43
N GLY A 29 -14.81 -18.37 2.26
CA GLY A 29 -13.82 -18.41 3.32
C GLY A 29 -12.49 -18.95 2.81
N GLY A 30 -11.53 -19.06 3.72
CA GLY A 30 -10.20 -19.56 3.40
C GLY A 30 -9.24 -19.37 4.56
N ARG A 31 -7.95 -19.59 4.30
CA ARG A 31 -6.87 -19.25 5.22
C ARG A 31 -5.61 -18.84 4.47
N LEU A 32 -4.94 -17.83 5.01
CA LEU A 32 -3.73 -17.23 4.45
C LEU A 32 -2.54 -17.51 5.37
N LEU A 33 -1.52 -18.19 4.86
CA LEU A 33 -0.23 -18.35 5.54
C LEU A 33 0.51 -17.02 5.47
N VAL A 34 0.76 -16.41 6.63
CA VAL A 34 1.44 -15.11 6.74
C VAL A 34 2.90 -15.24 7.14
N ASP A 35 3.27 -16.31 7.84
CA ASP A 35 4.63 -16.62 8.23
C ASP A 35 4.89 -18.12 8.06
N GLU A 36 5.81 -18.46 7.14
CA GLU A 36 6.21 -19.83 6.83
C GLU A 36 7.04 -20.45 7.94
N ASP A 37 7.86 -19.66 8.65
CA ASP A 37 8.78 -20.18 9.67
C ASP A 37 8.01 -20.64 10.91
N SER A 38 6.91 -19.96 11.24
CA SER A 38 6.05 -20.30 12.37
C SER A 38 4.78 -21.07 11.99
N ASP A 39 4.56 -21.35 10.70
CA ASP A 39 3.31 -21.92 10.17
C ASP A 39 2.07 -21.14 10.66
N THR A 40 2.15 -19.80 10.67
CA THR A 40 1.06 -18.95 11.17
C THR A 40 0.05 -18.66 10.06
N TRP A 41 -1.22 -19.01 10.31
CA TRP A 41 -2.33 -18.83 9.38
C TRP A 41 -3.38 -17.84 9.90
N ILE A 42 -3.81 -16.91 9.04
CA ILE A 42 -5.03 -16.13 9.25
C ILE A 42 -6.22 -16.92 8.72
N ASN A 43 -7.17 -17.26 9.59
CA ASN A 43 -8.34 -18.06 9.26
C ASN A 43 -9.58 -17.19 8.99
N LEU A 44 -10.26 -17.46 7.88
CA LEU A 44 -11.43 -16.72 7.37
C LEU A 44 -12.63 -17.65 7.15
N HIS A 45 -12.80 -18.65 8.02
CA HIS A 45 -13.85 -19.65 7.87
C HIS A 45 -15.25 -19.02 7.92
N ASN A 46 -16.09 -19.35 6.94
CA ASN A 46 -17.48 -18.89 6.82
C ASN A 46 -17.62 -17.36 6.73
N GLN A 47 -16.62 -16.68 6.18
CA GLN A 47 -16.65 -15.24 5.93
C GLN A 47 -16.70 -15.01 4.41
N PRO A 48 -17.89 -14.77 3.82
CA PRO A 48 -17.99 -14.45 2.41
C PRO A 48 -17.26 -13.16 2.07
N GLY A 49 -16.67 -13.09 0.89
CA GLY A 49 -15.82 -11.95 0.58
C GLY A 49 -15.12 -12.07 -0.76
N LEU A 50 -13.99 -11.38 -0.84
CA LEU A 50 -13.15 -11.33 -2.02
C LEU A 50 -11.70 -11.66 -1.66
N VAL A 51 -11.01 -12.40 -2.52
CA VAL A 51 -9.55 -12.37 -2.61
C VAL A 51 -9.16 -11.54 -3.82
N ASN A 52 -8.23 -10.61 -3.64
CA ASN A 52 -7.59 -9.86 -4.71
C ASN A 52 -6.10 -10.22 -4.78
N TYR A 53 -5.68 -10.69 -5.94
CA TYR A 53 -4.28 -10.88 -6.29
C TYR A 53 -3.79 -9.59 -6.95
N VAL A 54 -2.68 -9.05 -6.47
CA VAL A 54 -2.19 -7.72 -6.83
C VAL A 54 -0.82 -7.81 -7.49
N ALA A 55 -0.65 -7.15 -8.62
CA ALA A 55 0.65 -6.95 -9.22
C ALA A 55 0.84 -5.52 -9.72
N PHE A 56 2.09 -5.12 -9.78
CA PHE A 56 2.50 -3.83 -10.33
C PHE A 56 3.40 -4.07 -11.53
N GLY A 57 3.11 -3.36 -12.62
CA GLY A 57 3.84 -3.51 -13.86
C GLY A 57 3.82 -2.26 -14.71
N ARG A 58 4.47 -2.33 -15.87
CA ARG A 58 4.44 -1.30 -16.91
C ARG A 58 3.45 -1.69 -17.99
N ARG A 59 2.68 -0.72 -18.47
CA ARG A 59 1.86 -0.88 -19.68
C ARG A 59 2.24 0.18 -20.69
N LYS A 60 2.22 -0.20 -21.97
CA LYS A 60 2.35 0.74 -23.08
C LYS A 60 1.07 1.57 -23.16
N VAL A 61 1.20 2.88 -23.09
CA VAL A 61 0.10 3.79 -23.38
C VAL A 61 0.19 4.08 -24.87
N GLY A 62 -0.63 3.39 -25.67
CA GLY A 62 -0.69 3.69 -27.09
C GLY A 62 -0.91 5.19 -27.28
N SER A 63 -0.12 5.82 -28.15
CA SER A 63 -0.23 7.24 -28.47
C SER A 63 -1.68 7.53 -28.78
N ARG A 64 -2.41 8.14 -27.83
CA ARG A 64 -3.76 8.63 -28.12
C ARG A 64 -3.55 9.76 -29.09
N SER A 65 -3.69 9.48 -30.38
CA SER A 65 -3.82 10.53 -31.37
C SER A 65 -5.06 11.32 -30.97
N ILE A 66 -4.86 12.47 -30.33
CA ILE A 66 -5.93 13.41 -30.00
C ILE A 66 -6.33 14.02 -31.34
N HIS A 67 -7.14 13.29 -32.12
CA HIS A 67 -7.84 13.87 -33.24
C HIS A 67 -8.90 14.83 -32.66
N THR A 68 -8.55 16.11 -32.59
CA THR A 68 -9.51 17.19 -32.33
C THR A 68 -10.40 17.37 -33.57
N ASN A 69 -11.21 16.37 -33.89
CA ASN A 69 -12.25 16.52 -34.90
C ASN A 69 -13.48 17.12 -34.21
N GLY A 70 -13.78 18.36 -34.57
CA GLY A 70 -15.00 19.04 -34.16
C GLY A 70 -16.23 18.19 -34.49
N GLY A 71 -16.87 17.65 -33.44
CA GLY A 71 -18.23 17.11 -33.52
C GLY A 71 -18.34 15.64 -33.94
N LYS A 72 -17.74 14.72 -33.18
CA LYS A 72 -18.30 13.41 -32.74
C LYS A 72 -17.15 12.51 -32.31
N ASN A 73 -17.08 12.22 -31.01
CA ASN A 73 -16.08 11.30 -30.45
C ASN A 73 -16.44 9.86 -30.82
N THR A 74 -15.70 9.26 -31.74
CA THR A 74 -15.73 7.80 -31.98
C THR A 74 -14.36 7.26 -31.63
N LEU A 75 -14.28 6.47 -30.55
CA LEU A 75 -13.04 5.88 -30.06
C LEU A 75 -12.72 4.66 -30.92
N THR A 76 -11.66 4.72 -31.72
CA THR A 76 -11.11 3.54 -32.42
C THR A 76 -9.73 3.27 -31.84
N SER A 77 -9.53 2.06 -31.31
CA SER A 77 -8.22 1.59 -30.85
C SER A 77 -7.69 0.63 -31.90
N SER A 78 -6.58 0.99 -32.54
CA SER A 78 -5.89 0.12 -33.49
C SER A 78 -4.76 -0.59 -32.76
N SER A 79 -4.86 -1.92 -32.61
CA SER A 79 -3.79 -2.77 -32.12
C SER A 79 -2.83 -3.08 -33.28
N SER A 80 -1.65 -2.45 -33.29
CA SER A 80 -0.55 -2.82 -34.19
C SER A 80 0.24 -3.98 -33.59
N GLU A 81 0.38 -5.07 -34.35
CA GLU A 81 1.26 -6.19 -34.04
C GLU A 81 2.72 -5.75 -34.25
N GLU A 82 3.59 -5.99 -33.26
CA GLU A 82 5.00 -5.56 -33.23
C GLU A 82 5.93 -6.58 -33.89
N GLU A 83 6.82 -6.12 -34.79
CA GLU A 83 7.99 -6.87 -35.26
C GLU A 83 9.13 -6.81 -34.23
N GLU A 84 9.71 -7.97 -33.88
CA GLU A 84 10.85 -8.09 -32.95
C GLU A 84 12.18 -7.71 -33.62
N GLY A 85 12.84 -6.64 -33.13
CA GLY A 85 14.13 -6.19 -33.65
C GLY A 85 15.09 -5.64 -32.58
N LYS A 86 16.18 -6.38 -32.35
CA LYS A 86 17.52 -5.96 -31.86
C LYS A 86 17.62 -5.11 -30.57
N SER A 87 18.14 -5.74 -29.52
CA SER A 87 18.54 -5.12 -28.25
C SER A 87 19.76 -4.18 -28.40
N SER A 88 19.54 -2.93 -28.82
CA SER A 88 20.51 -1.85 -28.59
C SER A 88 20.22 -1.19 -27.25
N SER A 89 21.26 -0.84 -26.49
CA SER A 89 21.21 -0.14 -25.21
C SER A 89 20.42 1.16 -25.33
N SER A 90 19.11 1.11 -25.04
CA SER A 90 18.21 2.24 -25.16
C SER A 90 18.33 3.13 -23.92
N ALA A 91 18.36 4.44 -24.16
CA ALA A 91 18.15 5.42 -23.11
C ALA A 91 16.84 5.09 -22.37
N ALA A 92 16.84 5.20 -21.04
CA ALA A 92 15.69 4.85 -20.21
C ALA A 92 14.46 5.64 -20.65
N THR A 93 13.46 4.95 -21.22
CA THR A 93 12.18 5.53 -21.58
C THR A 93 11.55 6.15 -20.33
N PRO A 94 11.06 7.41 -20.38
CA PRO A 94 10.39 8.02 -19.25
C PRO A 94 9.11 7.23 -18.91
N VAL A 95 9.05 6.66 -17.70
CA VAL A 95 7.89 5.91 -17.20
C VAL A 95 7.04 6.83 -16.33
N SER A 96 5.73 6.94 -16.63
CA SER A 96 4.81 7.69 -15.77
C SER A 96 4.48 6.89 -14.49
N PRO A 97 4.68 7.45 -13.29
CA PRO A 97 4.52 6.71 -12.04
C PRO A 97 3.04 6.49 -11.67
N LEU A 98 2.76 5.38 -10.99
CA LEU A 98 1.43 5.06 -10.49
C LEU A 98 1.11 5.99 -9.32
N THR A 99 0.16 6.89 -9.52
CA THR A 99 -0.17 7.90 -8.50
C THR A 99 -1.07 7.34 -7.40
N LYS A 100 -0.93 7.92 -6.19
CA LYS A 100 -1.81 7.62 -5.05
C LYS A 100 -3.29 7.83 -5.39
N ASP A 101 -3.63 8.85 -6.16
CA ASP A 101 -5.00 9.13 -6.60
C ASP A 101 -5.57 8.02 -7.49
N ARG A 102 -4.76 7.44 -8.38
CA ARG A 102 -5.16 6.28 -9.19
C ARG A 102 -5.44 5.07 -8.30
N MET A 103 -4.56 4.80 -7.33
CA MET A 103 -4.77 3.73 -6.36
C MET A 103 -6.01 3.95 -5.48
N MET A 104 -6.27 5.17 -5.02
CA MET A 104 -7.48 5.49 -4.25
C MET A 104 -8.76 5.23 -5.05
N LYS A 105 -8.77 5.62 -6.33
CA LYS A 105 -9.91 5.33 -7.23
C LYS A 105 -10.09 3.83 -7.41
N ALA A 106 -9.01 3.08 -7.63
CA ALA A 106 -9.04 1.63 -7.77
C ALA A 106 -9.55 0.94 -6.49
N ALA A 107 -9.07 1.34 -5.32
CA ALA A 107 -9.52 0.81 -4.02
C ALA A 107 -11.01 1.08 -3.79
N LYS A 108 -11.47 2.32 -4.03
CA LYS A 108 -12.89 2.66 -3.94
C LYS A 108 -13.74 1.85 -4.93
N SER A 109 -13.27 1.65 -6.15
CA SER A 109 -13.93 0.80 -7.14
C SER A 109 -14.02 -0.64 -6.67
N LEU A 110 -12.94 -1.22 -6.16
CA LEU A 110 -12.90 -2.58 -5.61
C LEU A 110 -13.90 -2.77 -4.45
N LEU A 111 -13.95 -1.82 -3.52
CA LEU A 111 -14.81 -1.91 -2.33
C LEU A 111 -16.29 -1.70 -2.65
N THR A 112 -16.61 -0.90 -3.66
CA THR A 112 -18.00 -0.53 -4.00
C THR A 112 -18.59 -1.32 -5.17
N CYS A 113 -17.78 -2.02 -5.96
CA CYS A 113 -18.27 -2.87 -7.04
C CYS A 113 -19.03 -4.08 -6.52
N LYS A 114 -20.12 -4.46 -7.21
CA LYS A 114 -20.99 -5.58 -6.85
C LYS A 114 -20.36 -6.92 -7.24
N LEU A 115 -19.35 -7.34 -6.50
CA LEU A 115 -18.59 -8.55 -6.77
C LEU A 115 -18.73 -9.63 -5.70
N ALA A 116 -19.27 -9.33 -4.51
CA ALA A 116 -19.37 -10.30 -3.41
C ALA A 116 -20.80 -10.84 -3.28
N THR A 117 -20.99 -11.99 -2.63
CA THR A 117 -22.31 -12.61 -2.42
C THR A 117 -22.41 -13.18 -1.02
N ALA A 118 -23.52 -12.93 -0.32
CA ALA A 118 -23.71 -13.37 1.07
C ALA A 118 -24.01 -14.87 1.20
N SER A 119 -24.84 -15.41 0.31
CA SER A 119 -25.43 -16.74 0.44
C SER A 119 -25.51 -17.44 -0.91
N GLY A 120 -24.51 -18.29 -1.19
CA GLY A 120 -24.44 -19.01 -2.46
C GLY A 120 -24.24 -18.09 -3.66
N TRP A 121 -24.38 -18.65 -4.86
CA TRP A 121 -24.21 -17.93 -6.12
C TRP A 121 -25.45 -18.13 -7.00
N HIS A 122 -25.93 -17.02 -7.56
CA HIS A 122 -26.94 -17.04 -8.63
C HIS A 122 -26.34 -16.67 -9.99
N ALA A 123 -26.81 -17.38 -11.03
CA ALA A 123 -26.30 -17.23 -12.39
C ALA A 123 -26.54 -15.87 -13.03
N ASP A 124 -27.57 -15.16 -12.58
CA ASP A 124 -27.94 -13.83 -13.07
C ASP A 124 -27.23 -12.68 -12.34
N HIS A 125 -26.36 -12.99 -11.36
CA HIS A 125 -25.67 -12.03 -10.50
C HIS A 125 -26.60 -11.05 -9.75
N SER A 126 -27.88 -11.40 -9.60
CA SER A 126 -28.85 -10.57 -8.87
C SER A 126 -28.53 -10.48 -7.37
N ASP A 127 -27.78 -11.44 -6.87
CA ASP A 127 -27.29 -11.58 -5.50
C ASP A 127 -25.95 -10.85 -5.23
N ALA A 128 -25.35 -10.26 -6.27
CA ALA A 128 -24.06 -9.61 -6.13
C ALA A 128 -24.19 -8.25 -5.42
N GLU A 129 -23.45 -8.10 -4.34
CA GLU A 129 -23.39 -6.89 -3.52
C GLU A 129 -21.97 -6.34 -3.47
N SER A 130 -21.88 -5.07 -3.09
CA SER A 130 -20.57 -4.49 -2.78
C SER A 130 -20.04 -5.04 -1.47
N LEU A 131 -18.72 -5.09 -1.31
CA LEU A 131 -18.11 -5.56 -0.07
C LEU A 131 -18.53 -4.68 1.13
N VAL A 132 -18.70 -3.38 0.89
CA VAL A 132 -19.23 -2.44 1.89
C VAL A 132 -20.65 -2.81 2.30
N THR A 133 -21.54 -3.06 1.33
CA THR A 133 -22.93 -3.49 1.60
C THR A 133 -22.95 -4.82 2.35
N LEU A 134 -22.16 -5.79 1.90
CA LEU A 134 -22.06 -7.12 2.50
C LEU A 134 -21.61 -7.05 3.97
N SER A 135 -20.60 -6.22 4.26
CA SER A 135 -20.10 -6.02 5.63
C SER A 135 -21.11 -5.34 6.56
N SER A 136 -22.18 -4.73 6.04
CA SER A 136 -23.22 -4.16 6.90
C SER A 136 -24.19 -5.23 7.44
N THR A 137 -24.34 -6.35 6.72
CA THR A 137 -25.31 -7.40 7.04
C THR A 137 -24.63 -8.65 7.62
N THR A 138 -23.44 -9.00 7.16
CA THR A 138 -22.68 -10.19 7.58
C THR A 138 -21.21 -9.88 7.85
N MET A 139 -20.48 -10.83 8.42
CA MET A 139 -19.02 -10.81 8.43
C MET A 139 -18.53 -11.02 7.01
N ALA A 140 -17.77 -10.05 6.50
CA ALA A 140 -17.21 -10.09 5.17
C ALA A 140 -15.67 -10.11 5.24
N SER A 141 -15.02 -10.71 4.24
CA SER A 141 -13.55 -10.71 4.16
C SER A 141 -13.01 -10.05 2.89
N LEU A 142 -11.87 -9.39 3.02
CA LEU A 142 -11.04 -8.99 1.90
C LEU A 142 -9.61 -9.48 2.10
N VAL A 143 -9.15 -10.35 1.20
CA VAL A 143 -7.79 -10.88 1.24
C VAL A 143 -6.97 -10.25 0.12
N THR A 144 -5.82 -9.68 0.43
CA THR A 144 -4.93 -9.04 -0.55
C THR A 144 -3.60 -9.77 -0.64
N ILE A 145 -3.32 -10.38 -1.78
CA ILE A 145 -2.16 -11.26 -2.01
C ILE A 145 -1.25 -10.64 -3.09
N PRO A 146 0.01 -10.32 -2.81
CA PRO A 146 0.95 -9.90 -3.84
C PRO A 146 1.22 -11.09 -4.79
N GLN A 147 0.97 -10.90 -6.08
CA GLN A 147 1.11 -11.92 -7.12
C GLN A 147 1.76 -11.32 -8.36
N ALA A 148 3.07 -11.08 -8.30
CA ALA A 148 3.80 -10.41 -9.38
C ALA A 148 3.68 -11.11 -10.74
N SER A 149 3.40 -12.42 -10.75
CA SER A 149 3.23 -13.19 -11.99
C SER A 149 2.07 -12.73 -12.89
N LEU A 150 1.13 -11.94 -12.39
CA LEU A 150 -0.02 -11.43 -13.16
C LEU A 150 0.38 -10.52 -14.33
N VAL A 151 1.57 -9.93 -14.32
CA VAL A 151 2.09 -9.10 -15.42
C VAL A 151 2.89 -9.91 -16.43
N GLY A 152 3.04 -11.22 -16.19
CA GLY A 152 3.70 -12.14 -17.11
C GLY A 152 2.91 -12.31 -18.40
N LYS A 153 3.63 -12.44 -19.52
CA LYS A 153 3.07 -12.72 -20.83
C LYS A 153 3.52 -14.09 -21.31
N CYS A 154 2.58 -14.88 -21.80
CA CYS A 154 2.85 -16.05 -22.60
C CYS A 154 2.75 -15.65 -24.07
N ILE A 155 3.88 -15.63 -24.78
CA ILE A 155 3.91 -15.29 -26.20
C ILE A 155 3.72 -16.58 -27.00
N PRO A 156 2.79 -16.65 -27.96
CA PRO A 156 2.62 -17.83 -28.80
C PRO A 156 3.94 -18.25 -29.46
N GLY A 157 4.30 -19.53 -29.31
CA GLY A 157 5.57 -20.07 -29.82
C GLY A 157 6.74 -19.99 -28.84
N ASP A 158 6.67 -19.14 -27.81
CA ASP A 158 7.64 -19.15 -26.72
C ASP A 158 7.35 -20.27 -25.72
N LYS A 159 8.42 -20.93 -25.26
CA LYS A 159 8.35 -21.99 -24.25
C LYS A 159 8.22 -21.44 -22.82
N TYR A 160 8.57 -20.18 -22.60
CA TYR A 160 8.74 -19.59 -21.28
C TYR A 160 7.89 -18.33 -21.11
N MET A 161 7.38 -18.12 -19.89
CA MET A 161 6.69 -16.89 -19.52
C MET A 161 7.69 -15.73 -19.41
N LYS A 162 7.36 -14.60 -20.02
CA LYS A 162 8.18 -13.38 -20.02
C LYS A 162 7.62 -12.36 -19.03
N TYR A 163 8.49 -11.73 -18.23
CA TYR A 163 8.11 -10.74 -17.19
C TYR A 163 8.69 -9.34 -17.46
N HIS A 164 8.89 -8.98 -18.74
CA HIS A 164 9.49 -7.68 -19.11
C HIS A 164 8.75 -6.46 -18.57
N HIS A 165 7.46 -6.64 -18.27
CA HIS A 165 6.58 -5.60 -17.76
C HIS A 165 6.56 -5.52 -16.22
N GLN A 166 7.22 -6.42 -15.51
CA GLN A 166 7.25 -6.40 -14.05
C GLN A 166 8.10 -5.23 -13.55
N LEU A 167 7.63 -4.52 -12.53
CA LEU A 167 8.46 -3.55 -11.83
C LEU A 167 9.56 -4.24 -11.04
N ASP A 168 10.60 -3.49 -10.67
CA ASP A 168 11.63 -4.01 -9.77
C ASP A 168 11.03 -4.32 -8.39
N LYS A 169 11.75 -5.15 -7.63
CA LYS A 169 11.29 -5.69 -6.36
C LYS A 169 10.97 -4.58 -5.36
N ASP A 170 11.92 -3.67 -5.16
CA ASP A 170 11.84 -2.62 -4.13
C ASP A 170 10.68 -1.66 -4.42
N ARG A 171 10.53 -1.25 -5.69
CA ARG A 171 9.41 -0.42 -6.13
C ARG A 171 8.06 -1.13 -5.96
N SER A 172 8.00 -2.42 -6.28
CA SER A 172 6.77 -3.22 -6.14
C SER A 172 6.37 -3.40 -4.68
N GLU A 173 7.34 -3.58 -3.78
CA GLU A 173 7.14 -3.69 -2.34
C GLU A 173 6.59 -2.38 -1.75
N GLU A 174 7.19 -1.25 -2.15
CA GLU A 174 6.72 0.08 -1.77
C GLU A 174 5.26 0.31 -2.22
N LEU A 175 4.95 0.01 -3.49
CA LEU A 175 3.61 0.17 -4.04
C LEU A 175 2.60 -0.78 -3.38
N TYR A 176 3.01 -2.00 -3.03
CA TYR A 176 2.15 -2.94 -2.29
C TYR A 176 1.79 -2.40 -0.91
N GLY A 177 2.77 -1.91 -0.14
CA GLY A 177 2.53 -1.29 1.16
C GLY A 177 1.60 -0.06 1.07
N GLN A 178 1.80 0.78 0.05
CA GLN A 178 0.90 1.90 -0.23
C GLN A 178 -0.52 1.43 -0.58
N TRP A 179 -0.66 0.39 -1.40
CA TRP A 179 -1.94 -0.17 -1.79
C TRP A 179 -2.73 -0.70 -0.59
N VAL A 180 -2.11 -1.51 0.26
CA VAL A 180 -2.75 -2.04 1.48
C VAL A 180 -3.22 -0.88 2.37
N THR A 181 -2.36 0.12 2.61
CA THR A 181 -2.72 1.29 3.42
C THR A 181 -3.91 2.07 2.83
N ILE A 182 -3.91 2.28 1.51
CA ILE A 182 -5.01 2.97 0.81
C ILE A 182 -6.31 2.17 0.90
N LEU A 183 -6.22 0.85 0.73
CA LEU A 183 -7.37 -0.04 0.76
C LEU A 183 -8.05 -0.03 2.13
N HIS A 184 -7.26 -0.13 3.21
CA HIS A 184 -7.74 0.01 4.60
C HIS A 184 -8.41 1.36 4.83
N HIS A 185 -7.75 2.45 4.41
CA HIS A 185 -8.26 3.79 4.63
C HIS A 185 -9.57 4.07 3.87
N GLU A 186 -9.70 3.59 2.63
CA GLU A 186 -10.93 3.71 1.86
C GLU A 186 -12.05 2.82 2.43
N ALA A 187 -11.73 1.63 2.94
CA ALA A 187 -12.69 0.78 3.63
C ALA A 187 -13.27 1.47 4.88
N LEU A 188 -12.41 2.04 5.73
CA LEU A 188 -12.82 2.81 6.91
C LEU A 188 -13.74 3.98 6.56
N LYS A 189 -13.43 4.73 5.50
CA LYS A 189 -14.29 5.83 5.02
C LYS A 189 -15.67 5.37 4.58
N LEU A 190 -15.71 4.27 3.84
CA LEU A 190 -16.95 3.77 3.24
C LEU A 190 -17.85 3.10 4.28
N ILE A 191 -17.27 2.39 5.24
CA ILE A 191 -18.00 1.71 6.33
C ILE A 191 -18.46 2.72 7.38
N ASN A 192 -17.61 3.70 7.73
CA ASN A 192 -17.86 4.69 8.77
C ASN A 192 -17.85 6.13 8.26
N PRO A 193 -18.74 6.51 7.33
CA PRO A 193 -18.71 7.83 6.70
C PRO A 193 -18.88 8.97 7.71
N LYS A 194 -19.62 8.76 8.81
CA LYS A 194 -19.81 9.79 9.86
C LYS A 194 -18.53 10.09 10.64
N LYS A 195 -17.67 9.10 10.88
CA LYS A 195 -16.39 9.30 11.57
C LYS A 195 -15.39 9.99 10.64
N TYR A 196 -15.42 9.63 9.37
CA TYR A 196 -14.43 10.03 8.36
C TYR A 196 -14.87 11.15 7.40
N ASP A 197 -16.01 11.79 7.66
CA ASP A 197 -16.46 12.95 6.90
C ASP A 197 -15.39 14.04 6.92
N ASP A 198 -15.08 14.65 5.76
CA ASP A 198 -13.86 15.44 5.52
C ASP A 198 -13.67 16.64 6.49
N LYS A 199 -14.73 17.08 7.18
CA LYS A 199 -14.64 18.06 8.28
C LYS A 199 -13.82 17.56 9.48
N ASN A 200 -13.85 16.25 9.77
CA ASN A 200 -13.01 15.61 10.78
C ASN A 200 -11.64 15.20 10.25
N LYS A 201 -11.43 15.15 8.93
CA LYS A 201 -10.13 14.81 8.32
C LYS A 201 -9.07 15.88 8.54
N ARG A 202 -9.47 17.17 8.56
CA ARG A 202 -8.61 18.24 9.13
C ARG A 202 -8.29 18.01 10.60
N GLY A 203 -9.18 17.37 11.35
CA GLY A 203 -8.96 16.98 12.74
C GLY A 203 -8.00 15.81 12.87
N MET A 204 -8.12 14.81 11.99
CA MET A 204 -7.35 13.57 12.05
C MET A 204 -5.96 13.69 11.43
N GLU A 205 -5.81 14.43 10.32
CA GLU A 205 -4.50 14.82 9.81
C GLU A 205 -3.76 15.70 10.82
N LYS A 206 -4.48 16.59 11.51
CA LYS A 206 -3.93 17.35 12.64
C LYS A 206 -3.61 16.46 13.84
N TYR A 207 -4.30 15.34 14.04
CA TYR A 207 -4.01 14.38 15.11
C TYR A 207 -2.78 13.55 14.77
N LEU A 208 -2.70 12.97 13.58
CA LEU A 208 -1.54 12.22 13.09
C LEU A 208 -0.28 13.10 13.09
N ARG A 209 -0.39 14.33 12.56
CA ARG A 209 0.73 15.28 12.62
C ARG A 209 1.11 15.62 14.05
N ARG A 210 0.16 15.71 14.98
CA ARG A 210 0.45 15.94 16.42
C ARG A 210 1.09 14.73 17.10
N ALA A 211 0.77 13.52 16.66
CA ALA A 211 1.33 12.26 17.16
C ALA A 211 2.75 12.06 16.64
N GLU A 212 2.99 12.29 15.34
CA GLU A 212 4.33 12.36 14.76
C GLU A 212 5.17 13.45 15.41
N GLU A 213 4.60 14.66 15.59
CA GLU A 213 5.25 15.74 16.34
C GLU A 213 5.57 15.30 17.78
N ALA A 214 4.74 14.48 18.45
CA ALA A 214 4.97 14.01 19.82
C ALA A 214 6.09 12.97 19.94
N LEU A 215 6.43 12.28 18.84
CA LEU A 215 7.52 11.30 18.74
C LEU A 215 8.88 11.91 18.39
N ILE A 216 9.02 13.24 18.46
CA ILE A 216 10.31 13.91 18.28
C ILE A 216 10.88 14.28 19.65
N ASP A 217 12.11 13.83 19.92
CA ASP A 217 12.85 14.20 21.14
C ASP A 217 12.88 15.73 21.26
N PRO A 218 12.49 16.31 22.41
CA PRO A 218 12.57 17.75 22.65
C PRO A 218 13.92 18.37 22.24
N LYS A 219 15.03 17.63 22.37
CA LYS A 219 16.38 18.09 22.00
C LYS A 219 16.59 18.26 20.48
N GLU A 220 15.84 17.50 19.67
CA GLU A 220 15.94 17.49 18.20
C GLU A 220 14.82 18.31 17.53
N MET A 221 13.79 18.68 18.29
CA MET A 221 12.61 19.40 17.80
C MET A 221 12.94 20.68 17.03
N PHE A 222 13.92 21.47 17.49
CA PHE A 222 14.28 22.73 16.84
C PHE A 222 15.32 22.58 15.72
N LYS A 223 15.88 21.39 15.52
CA LYS A 223 16.86 21.10 14.46
C LYS A 223 16.19 20.53 13.20
N THR A 224 15.01 19.94 13.35
CA THR A 224 14.28 19.24 12.29
C THR A 224 12.96 19.95 11.92
N GLY A 225 12.34 19.52 10.81
CA GLY A 225 11.00 19.96 10.41
C GLY A 225 10.87 21.46 10.18
N VAL A 226 9.84 22.08 10.76
CA VAL A 226 9.47 23.49 10.52
C VAL A 226 10.50 24.49 11.08
N TYR A 227 11.40 24.04 11.95
CA TYR A 227 12.44 24.87 12.57
C TYR A 227 13.82 24.69 11.94
N GLN A 228 13.96 23.72 11.04
CA GLN A 228 15.21 23.46 10.35
C GLN A 228 15.70 24.74 9.64
N GLY A 229 16.96 25.12 9.93
CA GLY A 229 17.60 26.31 9.36
C GLY A 229 17.18 27.65 9.96
N LYS A 230 16.32 27.69 10.99
CA LYS A 230 15.93 28.96 11.66
C LYS A 230 16.86 29.40 12.78
N TYR A 231 17.66 28.47 13.30
CA TYR A 231 18.55 28.69 14.43
C TYR A 231 19.93 28.13 14.11
N SER A 232 20.98 28.83 14.55
CA SER A 232 22.37 28.50 14.24
C SER A 232 23.12 27.84 15.41
N ALA A 233 22.73 28.15 16.65
CA ALA A 233 23.34 27.61 17.86
C ALA A 233 22.28 27.09 18.83
N PHE A 234 22.59 26.00 19.53
CA PHE A 234 21.71 25.32 20.48
C PHE A 234 22.47 25.01 21.77
N ASN A 235 21.77 25.00 22.90
CA ASN A 235 22.36 24.56 24.18
C ASN A 235 22.35 23.01 24.31
N GLU A 236 22.90 22.48 25.40
CA GLU A 236 22.93 21.02 25.68
C GLU A 236 21.54 20.38 25.76
N GLY A 237 20.52 21.17 26.09
CA GLY A 237 19.11 20.74 26.07
C GLY A 237 18.45 20.82 24.71
N GLY A 238 19.16 21.21 23.64
CA GLY A 238 18.61 21.39 22.29
C GLY A 238 17.77 22.67 22.13
N PHE A 239 17.82 23.60 23.08
CA PHE A 239 17.12 24.88 23.01
C PHE A 239 17.94 25.90 22.18
N PRO A 240 17.33 26.63 21.24
CA PRO A 240 18.05 27.56 20.38
C PRO A 240 18.55 28.78 21.16
N LEU A 241 19.79 29.19 20.88
CA LEU A 241 20.46 30.35 21.47
C LEU A 241 20.50 31.54 20.49
N LEU A 242 20.78 31.26 19.22
CA LEU A 242 20.95 32.26 18.17
C LEU A 242 20.03 31.98 16.98
N LEU A 243 19.59 33.04 16.30
CA LEU A 243 18.90 32.98 15.03
C LEU A 243 19.83 32.51 13.91
N ALA A 244 19.27 32.19 12.73
CA ALA A 244 20.04 31.72 11.56
C ALA A 244 21.13 32.71 11.10
N ASP A 245 20.94 34.01 11.35
CA ASP A 245 21.89 35.08 11.05
C ASP A 245 22.98 35.27 12.12
N GLY A 246 22.93 34.48 13.20
CA GLY A 246 23.83 34.59 14.34
C GLY A 246 23.43 35.66 15.37
N SER A 247 22.29 36.34 15.19
CA SER A 247 21.80 37.33 16.15
C SER A 247 21.11 36.68 17.35
N ASP A 248 21.10 37.39 18.48
CA ASP A 248 20.42 36.95 19.69
C ASP A 248 18.89 36.88 19.49
N ILE A 249 18.28 35.81 19.99
CA ILE A 249 16.84 35.63 19.91
C ILE A 249 16.14 36.68 20.80
N PRO A 250 15.20 37.49 20.27
CA PRO A 250 14.47 38.47 21.07
C PRO A 250 13.75 37.82 22.27
N LYS A 251 13.76 38.49 23.44
CA LYS A 251 13.14 37.97 24.68
C LYS A 251 11.68 37.52 24.51
N SER A 252 10.93 38.19 23.63
CA SER A 252 9.54 37.84 23.30
C SER A 252 9.44 36.50 22.54
N GLN A 253 10.41 36.20 21.67
CA GLN A 253 10.51 34.92 20.97
C GLN A 253 11.03 33.81 21.89
N VAL A 254 12.02 34.09 22.75
CA VAL A 254 12.52 33.13 23.75
C VAL A 254 11.36 32.58 24.58
N LYS A 255 10.49 33.46 25.12
CA LYS A 255 9.33 33.03 25.91
C LYS A 255 8.36 32.12 25.13
N LYS A 256 8.18 32.36 23.82
CA LYS A 256 7.35 31.51 22.95
C LYS A 256 8.01 30.15 22.73
N LEU A 257 9.31 30.13 22.44
CA LEU A 257 10.08 28.89 22.24
C LEU A 257 10.12 28.04 23.50
N THR A 258 10.30 28.65 24.68
CA THR A 258 10.23 27.94 25.97
C THR A 258 8.88 27.28 26.18
N LYS A 259 7.77 27.96 25.83
CA LYS A 259 6.43 27.38 25.94
C LYS A 259 6.24 26.18 25.00
N ILE A 260 6.77 26.27 23.78
CA ILE A 260 6.71 25.19 22.79
C ILE A 260 7.55 23.99 23.26
N PHE A 261 8.78 24.24 23.70
CA PHE A 261 9.70 23.22 24.23
C PHE A 261 9.10 22.47 25.43
N ASN A 262 8.58 23.19 26.42
CA ASN A 262 7.96 22.57 27.61
C ASN A 262 6.69 21.77 27.26
N ALA A 263 5.93 22.21 26.26
CA ALA A 263 4.76 21.46 25.79
C ALA A 263 5.19 20.15 25.11
N GLN A 264 6.25 20.19 24.31
CA GLN A 264 6.81 19.01 23.66
C GLN A 264 7.40 18.03 24.68
N GLU A 265 8.16 18.53 25.66
CA GLU A 265 8.75 17.70 26.73
C GLU A 265 7.67 16.94 27.52
N ARG A 266 6.52 17.57 27.77
CA ARG A 266 5.38 16.90 28.41
C ARG A 266 4.78 15.79 27.54
N LYS A 267 4.65 16.04 26.23
CA LYS A 267 4.16 15.03 25.28
C LYS A 267 5.11 13.85 25.17
N TRP A 268 6.41 14.12 25.03
CA TRP A 268 7.46 13.11 24.97
C TRP A 268 7.48 12.24 26.22
N LYS A 269 7.44 12.85 27.42
CA LYS A 269 7.38 12.12 28.70
C LYS A 269 6.11 11.28 28.84
N ALA A 270 4.97 11.74 28.31
CA ALA A 270 3.74 10.96 28.30
C ALA A 270 3.87 9.74 27.36
N ALA A 271 4.42 9.93 26.16
CA ALA A 271 4.65 8.84 25.20
C ALA A 271 5.66 7.81 25.72
N GLU A 272 6.75 8.23 26.36
CA GLU A 272 7.70 7.32 27.01
C GLU A 272 7.06 6.49 28.13
N LYS A 273 6.14 7.08 28.89
CA LYS A 273 5.43 6.38 29.96
C LYS A 273 4.46 5.34 29.39
N GLU A 274 3.69 5.71 28.36
CA GLU A 274 2.77 4.80 27.68
C GLU A 274 3.51 3.63 27.01
N GLY A 275 4.68 3.87 26.42
CA GLY A 275 5.54 2.81 25.87
C GLY A 275 6.10 1.84 26.91
N LYS A 276 6.36 2.31 28.15
CA LYS A 276 6.81 1.43 29.25
C LYS A 276 5.66 0.61 29.84
N ASP A 277 4.48 1.21 29.97
CA ASP A 277 3.30 0.52 30.52
C ASP A 277 2.76 -0.56 29.58
N SER A 278 2.92 -0.39 28.26
CA SER A 278 2.57 -1.41 27.26
C SER A 278 3.55 -2.58 27.24
N ASN A 279 4.85 -2.32 27.46
CA ASN A 279 5.85 -3.39 27.58
C ASN A 279 5.72 -4.21 28.89
N ASN A 280 5.14 -3.63 29.95
CA ASN A 280 4.97 -4.31 31.24
C ASN A 280 3.63 -5.06 31.38
N LYS A 281 2.73 -4.92 30.40
CA LYS A 281 1.48 -5.71 30.29
C LYS A 281 1.63 -6.95 29.39
N GLY A 282 2.87 -7.38 29.16
CA GLY A 282 3.17 -8.70 28.60
C GLY A 282 2.61 -9.82 29.48
N HIS A 283 1.42 -10.27 29.10
CA HIS A 283 0.95 -11.65 29.15
C HIS A 283 1.50 -12.53 30.28
N HIS A 284 0.80 -12.52 31.43
CA HIS A 284 0.90 -13.60 32.42
C HIS A 284 0.16 -14.83 31.84
N ILE A 285 0.81 -15.57 30.93
CA ILE A 285 0.37 -16.92 30.58
C ILE A 285 0.78 -17.82 31.74
N ASN A 286 -0.18 -18.54 32.32
CA ASN A 286 0.07 -19.63 33.24
C ASN A 286 0.80 -20.75 32.49
N GLU A 287 2.11 -20.87 32.70
CA GLU A 287 2.85 -22.09 32.39
C GLU A 287 2.52 -23.13 33.46
N ASP A 288 1.61 -24.04 33.11
CA ASP A 288 1.60 -25.37 33.71
C ASP A 288 1.60 -26.41 32.58
N SER A 289 2.36 -27.47 32.81
CA SER A 289 2.45 -28.72 32.07
C SER A 289 3.27 -28.80 30.76
N THR A 290 4.46 -29.40 30.92
CA THR A 290 5.02 -30.58 30.21
C THR A 290 6.36 -30.44 29.49
N GLU A 291 7.32 -31.18 30.04
CA GLU A 291 8.61 -31.60 29.54
C GLU A 291 8.53 -32.39 28.22
N VAL A 292 9.62 -32.38 27.43
CA VAL A 292 10.38 -33.56 26.94
C VAL A 292 11.15 -33.24 25.63
N ILE A 293 12.50 -33.20 25.73
CA ILE A 293 13.54 -33.71 24.78
C ILE A 293 13.60 -33.08 23.35
N SER A 294 14.70 -32.72 22.68
CA SER A 294 16.14 -33.01 22.78
C SER A 294 16.97 -31.92 22.07
N LYS A 295 18.25 -31.86 22.45
CA LYS A 295 19.31 -31.06 21.83
C LYS A 295 19.69 -31.59 20.44
N ASN A 296 19.87 -30.70 19.47
CA ASN A 296 20.95 -30.83 18.48
C ASN A 296 21.38 -29.45 17.98
N HIS A 297 22.69 -29.23 18.06
CA HIS A 297 23.37 -27.97 17.85
C HIS A 297 24.08 -28.05 16.49
N VAL A 298 23.59 -27.31 15.50
CA VAL A 298 24.36 -26.99 14.28
C VAL A 298 24.28 -25.49 14.10
N ARG A 299 25.44 -24.84 14.26
CA ARG A 299 25.65 -23.41 14.15
C ARG A 299 25.98 -23.12 12.69
N GLU A 300 24.98 -22.67 11.94
CA GLU A 300 25.14 -22.16 10.58
C GLU A 300 25.14 -20.62 10.60
N GLU A 301 26.09 -20.02 9.89
CA GLU A 301 26.35 -18.59 9.89
C GLU A 301 25.17 -17.82 9.28
N ARG A 302 24.44 -17.10 10.14
CA ARG A 302 23.34 -16.21 9.76
C ARG A 302 23.85 -15.06 8.90
N ARG A 303 23.37 -15.00 7.65
CA ARG A 303 23.30 -13.75 6.87
C ARG A 303 22.47 -12.73 7.65
N PRO A 304 22.82 -11.43 7.63
CA PRO A 304 21.97 -10.40 8.22
C PRO A 304 20.63 -10.39 7.47
N SER A 305 19.58 -10.77 8.20
CA SER A 305 18.19 -10.67 7.76
C SER A 305 17.87 -9.22 7.44
N ALA A 306 17.19 -9.00 6.31
CA ALA A 306 16.65 -7.70 5.94
C ALA A 306 15.85 -7.14 7.12
N THR A 307 16.09 -5.86 7.43
CA THR A 307 15.34 -5.10 8.41
C THR A 307 13.87 -5.10 7.99
N THR A 308 13.05 -5.97 8.60
CA THR A 308 11.60 -5.87 8.54
C THR A 308 11.23 -4.54 9.15
N VAL A 309 10.66 -3.66 8.33
CA VAL A 309 10.08 -2.41 8.81
C VAL A 309 8.80 -2.81 9.51
N ASP A 310 8.89 -3.13 10.80
CA ASP A 310 7.75 -3.38 11.70
C ASP A 310 7.03 -2.05 11.95
N SER A 311 6.37 -1.54 10.92
CA SER A 311 5.33 -0.53 11.02
C SER A 311 4.00 -1.27 10.92
N GLU A 312 3.72 -2.08 11.93
CA GLU A 312 2.39 -2.66 12.09
C GLU A 312 1.45 -1.49 12.40
N ILE A 313 0.80 -0.96 11.36
CA ILE A 313 -0.32 -0.05 11.54
C ILE A 313 -1.43 -0.91 12.12
N ILE A 314 -1.48 -0.99 13.45
CA ILE A 314 -2.59 -1.58 14.18
C ILE A 314 -3.78 -0.62 13.98
N VAL A 315 -4.46 -0.79 12.85
CA VAL A 315 -5.82 -0.28 12.70
C VAL A 315 -6.63 -1.07 13.71
N ASP A 316 -7.22 -0.39 14.70
CA ASP A 316 -8.14 -1.01 15.65
C ASP A 316 -9.25 -1.68 14.83
N GLU A 317 -9.21 -3.01 14.74
CA GLU A 317 -10.13 -3.81 13.90
C GLU A 317 -11.61 -3.47 14.20
N GLY A 318 -11.89 -2.97 15.40
CA GLY A 318 -13.21 -2.48 15.80
C GLY A 318 -13.78 -1.38 14.89
N ASP A 319 -12.93 -0.61 14.20
CA ASP A 319 -13.38 0.45 13.29
C ASP A 319 -13.71 -0.04 11.87
N LEU A 320 -13.36 -1.27 11.49
CA LEU A 320 -13.80 -1.86 10.21
C LEU A 320 -15.17 -2.56 10.33
N GLY A 321 -15.80 -2.51 11.49
CA GLY A 321 -17.13 -3.07 11.72
C GLY A 321 -17.15 -4.58 11.55
N ARG A 322 -17.72 -5.07 10.44
CA ARG A 322 -17.77 -6.51 10.12
C ARG A 322 -16.93 -6.87 8.88
N LEU A 323 -16.10 -5.95 8.40
CA LEU A 323 -15.16 -6.25 7.33
C LEU A 323 -13.81 -6.67 7.93
N HIS A 324 -13.44 -7.91 7.72
CA HIS A 324 -12.12 -8.43 8.06
C HIS A 324 -11.18 -8.31 6.86
N MET A 325 -10.00 -7.70 7.04
CA MET A 325 -9.01 -7.54 5.98
C MET A 325 -7.73 -8.29 6.31
N ALA A 326 -7.31 -9.21 5.45
CA ALA A 326 -6.07 -9.98 5.58
C ALA A 326 -5.12 -9.69 4.42
N ASN A 327 -3.83 -9.52 4.70
CA ASN A 327 -2.84 -9.12 3.69
C ASN A 327 -1.65 -10.08 3.72
N GLY A 328 -1.17 -10.50 2.55
CA GLY A 328 0.02 -11.31 2.43
C GLY A 328 1.31 -10.50 2.60
N THR A 329 2.40 -11.18 2.95
CA THR A 329 3.76 -10.61 3.05
C THR A 329 4.49 -10.52 1.70
N PHE A 330 5.01 -9.35 1.34
CA PHE A 330 5.74 -9.21 0.07
C PHE A 330 7.05 -10.04 0.07
N GLY A 331 7.30 -10.81 -0.98
CA GLY A 331 8.55 -11.56 -1.18
C GLY A 331 8.70 -12.87 -0.40
N GLY A 332 7.78 -13.20 0.52
CA GLY A 332 7.72 -14.50 1.20
C GLY A 332 6.97 -15.56 0.38
N ARG A 333 7.16 -16.84 0.73
CA ARG A 333 6.24 -17.89 0.25
C ARG A 333 4.91 -17.71 0.97
N GLN A 334 3.83 -17.68 0.20
CA GLN A 334 2.48 -17.57 0.74
C GLN A 334 1.68 -18.80 0.34
N GLY A 335 0.97 -19.34 1.32
CA GLY A 335 -0.07 -20.33 1.13
C GLY A 335 -1.43 -19.64 1.18
N TRP A 336 -2.28 -19.89 0.19
CA TRP A 336 -3.67 -19.46 0.22
C TRP A 336 -4.56 -20.66 -0.07
N GLU A 337 -5.38 -21.01 0.91
CA GLU A 337 -6.43 -22.01 0.75
C GLU A 337 -7.78 -21.30 0.77
N MET A 338 -8.65 -21.59 -0.19
CA MET A 338 -9.97 -20.96 -0.25
C MET A 338 -11.07 -21.95 -0.52
N THR A 339 -12.25 -21.60 -0.02
CA THR A 339 -13.52 -22.13 -0.51
C THR A 339 -14.10 -21.09 -1.45
N SER A 340 -14.15 -21.41 -2.75
CA SER A 340 -14.75 -20.54 -3.77
C SER A 340 -16.23 -20.87 -3.96
N THR A 341 -17.04 -19.84 -4.21
CA THR A 341 -18.49 -19.97 -4.48
C THR A 341 -18.85 -19.82 -5.96
N GLY A 342 -17.87 -19.75 -6.87
CA GLY A 342 -18.17 -19.69 -8.30
C GLY A 342 -16.94 -19.68 -9.21
N PRO A 343 -17.12 -19.90 -10.52
CA PRO A 343 -16.03 -20.03 -11.49
C PRO A 343 -15.43 -18.67 -11.93
N PHE A 344 -15.99 -17.55 -11.48
CA PHE A 344 -15.68 -16.24 -12.06
C PHE A 344 -14.50 -15.55 -11.39
N THR A 345 -13.55 -15.19 -12.24
CA THR A 345 -12.40 -14.36 -11.92
C THR A 345 -12.54 -13.05 -12.69
N HIS A 346 -12.40 -11.92 -12.02
CA HIS A 346 -12.43 -10.59 -12.66
C HIS A 346 -11.01 -10.06 -12.76
N GLN A 347 -10.62 -9.59 -13.94
CA GLN A 347 -9.33 -8.91 -14.13
C GLN A 347 -9.57 -7.42 -14.33
N LEU A 348 -8.94 -6.59 -13.49
CA LEU A 348 -8.99 -5.13 -13.58
C LEU A 348 -7.57 -4.59 -13.75
N VAL A 349 -7.40 -3.58 -14.60
CA VAL A 349 -6.12 -2.91 -14.81
C VAL A 349 -6.35 -1.40 -14.70
N PHE A 350 -5.67 -0.78 -13.74
CA PHE A 350 -5.84 0.64 -13.39
C PHE A 350 -4.66 1.51 -13.78
#